data_AF-A0A316FJE5-F1
#
_entry.id   AF-A0A316FJE5-F1
#
_cell.length_a   1.000
_cell.length_b   1.000
_cell.length_c   1.000
_cell.angle_alpha   90.00
_cell.angle_beta   90.00
_cell.angle_gamma   90.00
#
_symmetry.space_group_name_H-M   'P 1'
#
loop_
_entity.id
_entity.type
_entity.pdbx_description
1 polymer ?
#
loop_
_entity_poly.entity_id
_entity_poly.type
_entity_poly.pdbx_seq_one_letter_code
_entity_poly.pdbx_strand_id
1 'polypeptide(L)'
;MTLEEDLRVTLHDRAAAARPPADDLLTEVTLGVRRDVRRRRLVAGGAAVAVVAAALAVPLLRHDDDRPRPLPAASPPLADDWDRGPWTPSPFFSLRPTWVPADLGTGPEVLQLGYNEVLQYEKDGDVLSAETGPQEPGWGAETTGEHTADVGGQTAIVRTADDYDGAGPGDRFIAVRWKVPPSDLWVQVTSFGGHTEAEVLRFARGLDGGTGSVAGTSPAPFTFSVWPPRMTTQHQSPTQVCLVGQEQQLQRQPEGLCVLVTEEPFAPGTDGERLTLAGRDAELHLDAGSLTVDLGAGRLLSVTWDPETIPLSRNDVLRFAGGITYHG
;
A
#
# COMPACT_ATOMS: atom_id res chain seq x y z
N MET A 1 -0.89 45.89 11.08
CA MET A 1 -1.55 44.59 10.85
C MET A 1 -0.78 43.57 11.68
N THR A 2 -1.43 42.90 12.62
CA THR A 2 -0.78 41.99 13.58
C THR A 2 -0.78 40.57 13.02
N LEU A 3 0.24 39.77 13.37
CA LEU A 3 0.38 38.37 12.95
C LEU A 3 -0.87 37.52 13.25
N GLU A 4 -1.54 37.84 14.33
CA GLU A 4 -2.78 37.18 14.76
C GLU A 4 -3.96 37.47 13.81
N GLU A 5 -4.06 38.71 13.30
CA GLU A 5 -5.09 39.08 12.34
C GLU A 5 -4.82 38.45 10.97
N ASP A 6 -3.55 38.36 10.58
CA ASP A 6 -3.11 37.71 9.35
C ASP A 6 -3.40 36.19 9.39
N LEU A 7 -3.12 35.54 10.52
CA LEU A 7 -3.45 34.12 10.74
C LEU A 7 -4.95 33.89 10.76
N ARG A 8 -5.72 34.78 11.38
CA ARG A 8 -7.17 34.67 11.48
C ARG A 8 -7.82 34.79 10.10
N VAL A 9 -7.39 35.74 9.27
CA VAL A 9 -7.85 35.89 7.88
C VAL A 9 -7.44 34.68 7.04
N THR A 10 -6.18 34.25 7.13
CA THR A 10 -5.66 33.12 6.33
C THR A 10 -6.37 31.80 6.67
N LEU A 11 -6.69 31.57 7.94
CA LEU A 11 -7.43 30.38 8.38
C LEU A 11 -8.91 30.44 8.00
N HIS A 12 -9.52 31.63 8.04
CA HIS A 12 -10.91 31.80 7.64
C HIS A 12 -11.10 31.65 6.12
N ASP A 13 -10.15 32.14 5.32
CA ASP A 13 -10.13 31.97 3.86
C ASP A 13 -9.89 30.52 3.46
N ARG A 14 -8.99 29.80 4.16
CA ARG A 14 -8.79 28.35 3.93
C ARG A 14 -9.98 27.50 4.37
N ALA A 15 -10.72 27.91 5.39
CA ALA A 15 -11.94 27.23 5.82
C ALA A 15 -13.14 27.51 4.89
N ALA A 16 -13.13 28.66 4.19
CA ALA A 16 -14.16 29.04 3.23
C ALA A 16 -13.92 28.49 1.81
N ALA A 17 -12.67 28.14 1.48
CA ALA A 17 -12.38 27.37 0.28
C ALA A 17 -13.04 25.98 0.40
N ALA A 18 -14.03 25.71 -0.45
CA ALA A 18 -14.62 24.38 -0.55
C ALA A 18 -13.49 23.37 -0.71
N ARG A 19 -13.34 22.46 0.25
CA ARG A 19 -12.41 21.33 0.14
C ARG A 19 -12.72 20.65 -1.20
N PRO A 20 -11.74 20.49 -2.10
CA PRO A 20 -11.85 19.51 -3.16
C PRO A 20 -12.23 18.16 -2.51
N PRO A 21 -12.97 17.28 -3.20
CA PRO A 21 -13.14 15.91 -2.72
C PRO A 21 -11.76 15.38 -2.35
N ALA A 22 -11.63 14.82 -1.14
CA ALA A 22 -10.34 14.43 -0.57
C ALA A 22 -9.50 13.73 -1.65
N ASP A 23 -8.39 14.35 -2.04
CA ASP A 23 -7.47 13.74 -2.98
C ASP A 23 -7.09 12.36 -2.44
N ASP A 24 -6.98 11.40 -3.34
CA ASP A 24 -6.65 10.03 -3.00
C ASP A 24 -5.29 9.99 -2.29
N LEU A 25 -5.29 9.88 -0.96
CA LEU A 25 -4.08 9.90 -0.13
C LEU A 25 -3.08 8.81 -0.54
N LEU A 26 -3.52 7.73 -1.21
CA LEU A 26 -2.62 6.75 -1.81
C LEU A 26 -1.89 7.29 -3.04
N THR A 27 -2.49 8.19 -3.82
CA THR A 27 -1.76 8.93 -4.86
C THR A 27 -0.65 9.77 -4.22
N GLU A 28 -0.95 10.50 -3.14
CA GLU A 28 0.07 11.29 -2.43
C GLU A 28 1.14 10.42 -1.76
N VAL A 29 0.76 9.29 -1.15
CA VAL A 29 1.67 8.36 -0.48
C VAL A 29 2.52 7.59 -1.49
N THR A 30 1.96 7.13 -2.61
CA THR A 30 2.74 6.48 -3.68
C THR A 30 3.70 7.47 -4.35
N LEU A 31 3.30 8.73 -4.55
CA LEU A 31 4.21 9.81 -4.96
C LEU A 31 5.29 10.09 -3.90
N GLY A 32 4.93 10.05 -2.61
CA GLY A 32 5.85 10.23 -1.49
C GLY A 32 6.89 9.11 -1.35
N VAL A 33 6.49 7.85 -1.52
CA VAL A 33 7.40 6.69 -1.54
C VAL A 33 8.34 6.76 -2.75
N ARG A 34 7.86 7.19 -3.92
CA ARG A 34 8.70 7.43 -5.11
C ARG A 34 9.77 8.50 -4.86
N ARG A 35 9.43 9.57 -4.14
CA ARG A 35 10.36 10.63 -3.73
C ARG A 35 11.50 10.08 -2.87
N ASP A 36 11.20 9.16 -1.95
CA ASP A 36 12.22 8.55 -1.08
C ASP A 36 13.09 7.53 -1.84
N VAL A 37 12.49 6.66 -2.67
CA VAL A 37 13.24 5.69 -3.49
C VAL A 37 14.16 6.40 -4.50
N ARG A 38 13.71 7.46 -5.17
CA ARG A 38 14.55 8.22 -6.12
C ARG A 38 15.65 9.03 -5.40
N ARG A 39 15.36 9.60 -4.22
CA ARG A 39 16.40 10.23 -3.37
C ARG A 39 17.47 9.23 -2.94
N ARG A 40 17.09 8.02 -2.50
CA ARG A 40 18.04 6.98 -2.12
C ARG A 40 18.94 6.54 -3.28
N ARG A 41 18.42 6.50 -4.52
CA ARG A 41 19.22 6.19 -5.72
C ARG A 41 20.21 7.31 -6.09
N LEU A 42 19.84 8.58 -5.94
CA LEU A 42 20.75 9.71 -6.19
C LEU A 42 21.83 9.86 -5.10
N VAL A 43 21.54 9.47 -3.87
CA VAL A 43 22.49 9.52 -2.73
C VAL A 43 23.43 8.30 -2.69
N ALA A 44 23.09 7.19 -3.37
CA ALA A 44 23.99 6.04 -3.53
C ALA A 44 25.26 6.34 -4.35
N GLY A 45 25.33 7.49 -5.04
CA GLY A 45 26.55 8.03 -5.65
C GLY A 45 27.40 8.91 -4.73
N GLY A 46 26.94 9.20 -3.51
CA GLY A 46 27.68 10.05 -2.57
C GLY A 46 26.94 10.32 -1.27
N ALA A 47 27.46 9.73 -0.20
CA ALA A 47 27.28 10.09 1.22
C ALA A 47 25.92 9.81 1.91
N ALA A 48 25.98 8.91 2.89
CA ALA A 48 24.97 8.69 3.93
C ALA A 48 24.57 9.97 4.70
N VAL A 49 23.27 10.19 4.96
CA VAL A 49 22.70 11.11 5.97
C VAL A 49 21.28 10.60 6.30
N ALA A 50 21.06 9.92 7.43
CA ALA A 50 20.63 10.42 8.76
C ALA A 50 19.22 11.06 8.82
N VAL A 51 18.28 10.38 9.49
CA VAL A 51 17.07 10.97 10.06
C VAL A 51 17.07 10.73 11.58
N VAL A 52 16.72 11.82 12.27
CA VAL A 52 16.98 12.17 13.68
C VAL A 52 16.50 11.13 14.69
N ALA A 53 17.45 10.65 15.51
CA ALA A 53 17.19 10.10 16.83
C ALA A 53 17.20 11.24 17.87
N ALA A 54 16.15 11.35 18.68
CA ALA A 54 16.19 12.08 19.93
C ALA A 54 16.36 11.05 21.07
N ALA A 55 17.60 10.90 21.53
CA ALA A 55 17.97 10.05 22.65
C ALA A 55 17.90 10.82 23.97
N LEU A 56 17.32 10.19 25.01
CA LEU A 56 17.70 10.43 26.40
C LEU A 56 18.39 9.16 26.91
N ALA A 57 19.61 9.34 27.43
CA ALA A 57 20.56 8.30 27.80
C ALA A 57 20.44 7.89 29.27
N VAL A 58 20.45 6.59 29.59
CA VAL A 58 20.75 5.99 30.92
C VAL A 58 21.36 4.58 30.72
N PRO A 59 22.30 4.10 31.57
CA PRO A 59 23.32 3.13 31.17
C PRO A 59 22.91 1.66 31.33
N LEU A 60 23.62 0.82 30.56
CA LEU A 60 23.63 -0.64 30.58
C LEU A 60 23.93 -1.21 31.98
N LEU A 61 23.01 -2.01 32.52
CA LEU A 61 23.28 -3.01 33.53
C LEU A 61 23.13 -4.40 32.91
N ARG A 62 24.26 -5.09 32.82
CA ARG A 62 24.39 -6.50 32.46
C ARG A 62 23.85 -7.32 33.63
N HIS A 63 22.91 -8.23 33.39
CA HIS A 63 22.59 -9.32 34.31
C HIS A 63 22.74 -10.64 33.55
N ASP A 64 23.76 -11.40 33.95
CA ASP A 64 23.76 -12.86 33.80
C ASP A 64 22.69 -13.42 34.74
N ASP A 65 21.77 -14.20 34.20
CA ASP A 65 20.97 -15.13 35.00
C ASP A 65 20.74 -16.41 34.18
N ASP A 66 21.65 -17.36 34.41
CA ASP A 66 21.46 -18.78 34.13
C ASP A 66 20.32 -19.31 35.02
N ARG A 67 19.09 -19.41 34.48
CA ARG A 67 18.02 -20.22 35.08
C ARG A 67 17.25 -21.01 34.03
N PRO A 68 16.87 -22.28 34.33
CA PRO A 68 16.14 -23.11 33.38
C PRO A 68 14.74 -22.55 33.10
N ARG A 69 14.43 -22.30 31.82
CA ARG A 69 13.10 -21.86 31.36
C ARG A 69 12.05 -22.96 31.55
N PRO A 70 10.87 -22.68 32.13
CA PRO A 70 9.73 -23.59 32.08
C PRO A 70 9.17 -23.66 30.64
N LEU A 71 8.72 -24.84 30.24
CA LEU A 71 8.03 -25.05 28.95
C LEU A 71 6.72 -24.22 28.89
N PRO A 72 6.34 -23.71 27.71
CA PRO A 72 5.13 -22.90 27.55
C PRO A 72 3.86 -23.71 27.86
N ALA A 73 2.95 -23.10 28.62
CA ALA A 73 1.62 -23.64 28.88
C ALA A 73 0.81 -23.70 27.58
N ALA A 74 -0.02 -24.73 27.45
CA ALA A 74 -0.90 -24.94 26.30
C ALA A 74 -1.86 -23.74 26.11
N SER A 75 -1.97 -23.26 24.87
CA SER A 75 -2.83 -22.14 24.48
C SER A 75 -4.31 -22.43 24.76
N PRO A 76 -5.10 -21.42 25.19
CA PRO A 76 -6.54 -21.58 25.40
C PRO A 76 -7.28 -21.88 24.09
N PRO A 77 -8.44 -22.59 24.13
CA PRO A 77 -9.23 -22.92 22.95
C PRO A 77 -9.81 -21.67 22.25
N LEU A 78 -9.92 -21.76 20.92
CA LEU A 78 -10.42 -20.71 20.01
C LEU A 78 -11.92 -20.43 20.24
N ALA A 79 -12.36 -19.19 19.97
CA ALA A 79 -13.78 -18.86 19.82
C ALA A 79 -14.28 -19.39 18.45
N ASP A 80 -15.55 -19.80 18.38
CA ASP A 80 -16.13 -20.61 17.29
C ASP A 80 -16.41 -19.87 15.97
N ASP A 81 -16.15 -18.57 15.88
CA ASP A 81 -16.63 -17.70 14.79
C ASP A 81 -15.56 -17.21 13.82
N TRP A 82 -14.27 -17.48 14.07
CA TRP A 82 -13.19 -17.10 13.14
C TRP A 82 -13.07 -18.11 11.99
N ASP A 83 -12.94 -17.59 10.77
CA ASP A 83 -12.68 -18.39 9.59
C ASP A 83 -11.30 -19.06 9.70
N ARG A 84 -11.19 -20.31 9.20
CA ARG A 84 -9.98 -21.13 9.29
C ARG A 84 -9.62 -21.73 7.94
N GLY A 85 -8.32 -21.76 7.66
CA GLY A 85 -7.75 -22.38 6.47
C GLY A 85 -6.53 -21.61 5.98
N PRO A 86 -5.62 -22.21 5.20
CA PRO A 86 -4.57 -21.44 4.57
C PRO A 86 -5.19 -20.53 3.50
N TRP A 87 -5.16 -19.23 3.74
CA TRP A 87 -5.54 -18.22 2.76
C TRP A 87 -4.32 -17.38 2.39
N THR A 88 -4.00 -17.39 1.09
CA THR A 88 -2.97 -16.54 0.50
C THR A 88 -3.68 -15.53 -0.41
N PRO A 89 -3.69 -14.24 -0.06
CA PRO A 89 -4.19 -13.21 -0.95
C PRO A 89 -3.40 -13.29 -2.27
N SER A 90 -4.09 -13.51 -3.38
CA SER A 90 -3.48 -13.67 -4.70
C SER A 90 -4.23 -12.78 -5.68
N PRO A 91 -3.75 -11.55 -5.91
CA PRO A 91 -4.48 -10.58 -6.68
C PRO A 91 -4.31 -10.96 -8.16
N PHE A 92 -5.36 -10.73 -8.92
CA PHE A 92 -5.34 -10.91 -10.37
C PHE A 92 -5.83 -9.63 -11.00
N PHE A 93 -5.33 -9.36 -12.20
CA PHE A 93 -5.79 -8.26 -13.02
C PHE A 93 -6.56 -8.83 -14.20
N SER A 94 -7.80 -8.40 -14.34
CA SER A 94 -8.80 -8.99 -15.24
C SER A 94 -8.52 -8.74 -16.72
N LEU A 95 -7.63 -7.80 -17.06
CA LEU A 95 -7.30 -7.42 -18.43
C LEU A 95 -5.86 -7.81 -18.77
N ARG A 96 -5.65 -8.66 -19.77
CA ARG A 96 -4.30 -9.02 -20.19
C ARG A 96 -3.77 -8.03 -21.25
N PRO A 97 -2.63 -7.33 -21.01
CA PRO A 97 -2.03 -6.52 -22.05
C PRO A 97 -1.47 -7.39 -23.18
N THR A 98 -1.77 -7.00 -24.42
CA THR A 98 -1.24 -7.64 -25.64
C THR A 98 0.12 -7.08 -26.06
N TRP A 99 0.51 -5.93 -25.50
CA TRP A 99 1.78 -5.27 -25.74
C TRP A 99 2.20 -4.49 -24.49
N VAL A 100 3.50 -4.53 -24.18
CA VAL A 100 4.16 -3.76 -23.11
C VAL A 100 5.45 -3.19 -23.70
N PRO A 101 5.86 -1.96 -23.34
CA PRO A 101 7.19 -1.45 -23.66
C PRO A 101 8.30 -2.45 -23.28
N ALA A 102 9.26 -2.68 -24.18
CA ALA A 102 10.26 -3.74 -24.01
C ALA A 102 11.24 -3.49 -22.86
N ASP A 103 11.40 -2.23 -22.50
CA ASP A 103 12.21 -1.75 -21.39
C ASP A 103 11.61 -2.11 -20.03
N LEU A 104 10.28 -2.14 -19.87
CA LEU A 104 9.59 -2.41 -18.58
C LEU A 104 9.62 -3.85 -18.06
N GLY A 105 10.18 -4.81 -18.82
CA GLY A 105 10.29 -6.21 -18.41
C GLY A 105 8.96 -6.99 -18.46
N THR A 106 8.97 -8.23 -17.95
CA THR A 106 7.84 -9.18 -18.08
C THR A 106 7.18 -9.59 -16.75
N GLY A 107 7.65 -9.08 -15.61
CA GLY A 107 7.14 -9.43 -14.29
C GLY A 107 6.32 -8.27 -13.69
N PRO A 108 5.05 -8.08 -14.08
CA PRO A 108 4.23 -7.05 -13.47
C PRO A 108 3.85 -7.42 -12.04
N GLU A 109 3.70 -6.39 -11.21
CA GLU A 109 3.02 -6.49 -9.94
C GLU A 109 1.52 -6.36 -10.18
N VAL A 110 0.74 -7.11 -9.40
CA VAL A 110 -0.71 -6.93 -9.34
C VAL A 110 -1.08 -6.54 -7.93
N LEU A 111 -1.84 -5.47 -7.79
CA LEU A 111 -2.29 -4.90 -6.53
C LEU A 111 -3.81 -4.90 -6.50
N GLN A 112 -4.36 -4.78 -5.29
CA GLN A 112 -5.78 -4.54 -5.08
C GLN A 112 -5.97 -3.26 -4.26
N LEU A 113 -6.85 -2.37 -4.74
CA LEU A 113 -7.22 -1.09 -4.12
C LEU A 113 -8.75 -1.00 -4.02
N GLY A 114 -9.32 -1.48 -2.91
CA GLY A 114 -10.76 -1.69 -2.74
C GLY A 114 -11.29 -2.70 -3.76
N TYR A 115 -12.26 -2.29 -4.56
CA TYR A 115 -12.75 -3.07 -5.71
C TYR A 115 -11.92 -2.91 -6.98
N ASN A 116 -10.96 -1.99 -7.00
CA ASN A 116 -10.13 -1.77 -8.17
C ASN A 116 -8.92 -2.71 -8.16
N GLU A 117 -8.61 -3.24 -9.33
CA GLU A 117 -7.42 -4.05 -9.58
C GLU A 117 -6.38 -3.17 -10.26
N VAL A 118 -5.11 -3.31 -9.89
CA VAL A 118 -4.01 -2.56 -10.51
C VAL A 118 -2.96 -3.52 -11.04
N LEU A 119 -2.59 -3.35 -12.31
CA LEU A 119 -1.41 -3.95 -12.92
C LEU A 119 -0.32 -2.90 -13.00
N GLN A 120 0.86 -3.16 -12.43
CA GLN A 120 1.97 -2.21 -12.43
C GLN A 120 3.23 -2.83 -13.01
N TYR A 121 3.84 -2.11 -13.95
CA TYR A 121 5.20 -2.33 -14.40
C TYR A 121 6.06 -1.20 -13.85
N GLU A 122 7.14 -1.55 -13.16
CA GLU A 122 8.13 -0.58 -12.70
C GLU A 122 9.53 -1.05 -13.05
N LYS A 123 10.32 -0.17 -13.66
CA LYS A 123 11.75 -0.42 -13.86
C LYS A 123 12.52 0.89 -13.94
N ASP A 124 13.66 0.96 -13.26
CA ASP A 124 14.57 2.10 -13.30
C ASP A 124 13.94 3.46 -12.92
N GLY A 125 12.75 3.44 -12.29
CA GLY A 125 11.98 4.64 -11.90
C GLY A 125 10.85 4.97 -12.87
N ASP A 126 10.81 4.33 -14.03
CA ASP A 126 9.71 4.41 -14.98
C ASP A 126 8.60 3.47 -14.52
N VAL A 127 7.38 4.03 -14.44
CA VAL A 127 6.18 3.32 -14.03
C VAL A 127 5.16 3.38 -15.16
N LEU A 128 4.55 2.24 -15.45
CA LEU A 128 3.37 2.13 -16.29
C LEU A 128 2.37 1.24 -15.56
N SER A 129 1.20 1.77 -15.25
CA SER A 129 0.16 1.03 -14.56
C SER A 129 -1.16 1.08 -15.30
N ALA A 130 -1.97 0.04 -15.13
CA ALA A 130 -3.38 0.01 -15.48
C ALA A 130 -4.20 -0.24 -14.22
N GLU A 131 -5.25 0.52 -14.02
CA GLU A 131 -6.25 0.32 -12.98
C GLU A 131 -7.59 0.04 -13.64
N THR A 132 -8.31 -0.97 -13.16
CA THR A 132 -9.66 -1.29 -13.61
C THR A 132 -10.58 -1.56 -12.42
N GLY A 133 -11.82 -1.08 -12.48
CA GLY A 133 -12.80 -1.37 -11.45
C GLY A 133 -14.05 -0.50 -11.51
N PRO A 134 -15.00 -0.71 -10.58
CA PRO A 134 -16.24 0.05 -10.55
C PRO A 134 -16.04 1.50 -10.09
N GLN A 135 -14.89 1.83 -9.50
CA GLN A 135 -14.61 3.16 -8.97
C GLN A 135 -13.70 3.93 -9.90
N GLU A 136 -14.02 5.20 -10.09
CA GLU A 136 -13.22 6.09 -10.93
C GLU A 136 -11.86 6.35 -10.26
N PRO A 137 -10.74 5.98 -10.89
CA PRO A 137 -9.41 6.24 -10.35
C PRO A 137 -9.11 7.73 -10.29
N GLY A 138 -8.37 8.17 -9.26
CA GLY A 138 -7.78 9.52 -9.24
C GLY A 138 -6.74 9.70 -10.34
N TRP A 139 -6.54 10.93 -10.82
CA TRP A 139 -5.66 11.19 -11.96
C TRP A 139 -4.18 11.01 -11.65
N GLY A 140 -3.73 11.12 -10.40
CA GLY A 140 -2.33 10.86 -10.07
C GLY A 140 -1.41 12.09 -10.05
N ALA A 141 -1.70 13.12 -10.84
CA ALA A 141 -0.90 14.36 -10.88
C ALA A 141 -1.73 15.56 -11.37
N GLU A 142 -1.25 16.77 -11.08
CA GLU A 142 -1.71 17.98 -11.75
C GLU A 142 -1.28 17.96 -13.22
N THR A 143 -2.12 18.48 -14.12
CA THR A 143 -1.95 18.28 -15.56
C THR A 143 -1.90 19.60 -16.31
N THR A 144 -1.00 19.70 -17.29
CA THR A 144 -0.83 20.89 -18.13
C THR A 144 -1.54 20.76 -19.48
N GLY A 145 -1.98 19.56 -19.86
CA GLY A 145 -2.76 19.31 -21.08
C GLY A 145 -3.83 18.25 -20.89
N GLU A 146 -4.98 18.44 -21.56
CA GLU A 146 -6.08 17.49 -21.64
C GLU A 146 -6.65 17.46 -23.07
N HIS A 147 -6.88 16.26 -23.61
CA HIS A 147 -7.56 16.05 -24.89
C HIS A 147 -8.24 14.68 -24.92
N THR A 148 -8.99 14.38 -25.99
CA THR A 148 -9.61 13.07 -26.18
C THR A 148 -8.83 12.23 -27.18
N ALA A 149 -8.87 10.91 -27.00
CA ALA A 149 -8.27 9.94 -27.93
C ALA A 149 -9.16 8.70 -28.05
N ASP A 150 -8.96 7.93 -29.13
CA ASP A 150 -9.60 6.63 -29.31
C ASP A 150 -8.77 5.52 -28.67
N VAL A 151 -9.44 4.71 -27.83
CA VAL A 151 -8.93 3.48 -27.23
C VAL A 151 -9.89 2.35 -27.60
N GLY A 152 -9.56 1.59 -28.65
CA GLY A 152 -10.35 0.42 -29.02
C GLY A 152 -11.79 0.75 -29.48
N GLY A 153 -12.01 1.92 -30.08
CA GLY A 153 -13.36 2.40 -30.41
C GLY A 153 -14.09 3.08 -29.26
N GLN A 154 -13.47 3.19 -28.08
CA GLN A 154 -13.96 3.96 -26.94
C GLN A 154 -13.30 5.35 -26.91
N THR A 155 -14.09 6.36 -26.57
CA THR A 155 -13.54 7.70 -26.32
C THR A 155 -12.89 7.73 -24.94
N ALA A 156 -11.59 7.99 -24.90
CA ALA A 156 -10.81 8.17 -23.70
C ALA A 156 -10.43 9.65 -23.50
N ILE A 157 -10.28 10.06 -22.25
CA ILE A 157 -9.66 11.32 -21.86
C ILE A 157 -8.17 11.06 -21.64
N VAL A 158 -7.32 11.86 -22.27
CA VAL A 158 -5.87 11.84 -22.11
C VAL A 158 -5.47 13.09 -21.34
N ARG A 159 -4.68 12.92 -20.29
CA ARG A 159 -4.05 14.01 -19.56
C ARG A 159 -2.55 13.86 -19.55
N THR A 160 -1.86 14.99 -19.65
CA THR A 160 -0.39 15.04 -19.66
C THR A 160 0.14 16.12 -18.72
N ALA A 161 1.34 15.89 -18.19
CA ALA A 161 2.13 16.89 -17.49
C ALA A 161 3.61 16.69 -17.80
N ASP A 162 4.34 17.80 -17.98
CA ASP A 162 5.80 17.78 -18.18
C ASP A 162 6.54 17.99 -16.86
N ASP A 163 5.81 18.31 -15.79
CA ASP A 163 6.28 18.47 -14.43
C ASP A 163 5.34 17.72 -13.47
N TYR A 164 5.94 16.93 -12.57
CA TYR A 164 5.24 16.26 -11.48
C TYR A 164 6.23 16.01 -10.33
N ASP A 165 5.73 15.73 -9.12
CA ASP A 165 6.64 15.50 -7.99
C ASP A 165 7.54 14.29 -8.25
N GLY A 166 8.84 14.51 -8.15
CA GLY A 166 9.84 13.53 -8.45
C GLY A 166 10.18 13.35 -9.93
N ALA A 167 9.71 14.19 -10.87
CA ALA A 167 10.11 14.15 -12.27
C ALA A 167 11.60 14.46 -12.48
N GLY A 168 12.25 13.74 -13.40
CA GLY A 168 13.60 14.01 -13.90
C GLY A 168 13.61 14.64 -15.29
N PRO A 169 14.80 14.96 -15.83
CA PRO A 169 14.92 15.57 -17.14
C PRO A 169 14.36 14.67 -18.24
N GLY A 170 13.30 15.14 -18.91
CA GLY A 170 12.63 14.41 -20.00
C GLY A 170 11.50 13.49 -19.56
N ASP A 171 11.27 13.35 -18.24
CA ASP A 171 10.15 12.58 -17.71
C ASP A 171 8.84 13.31 -18.00
N ARG A 172 7.77 12.53 -18.22
CA ARG A 172 6.42 13.05 -18.44
C ARG A 172 5.42 12.19 -17.66
N PHE A 173 4.36 12.82 -17.20
CA PHE A 173 3.18 12.14 -16.71
C PHE A 173 2.16 12.05 -17.84
N ILE A 174 1.59 10.86 -18.04
CA ILE A 174 0.55 10.61 -19.03
C ILE A 174 -0.49 9.69 -18.43
N ALA A 175 -1.75 10.10 -18.45
CA ALA A 175 -2.88 9.27 -18.06
C ALA A 175 -3.93 9.18 -19.17
N VAL A 176 -4.47 8.00 -19.38
CA VAL A 176 -5.53 7.71 -20.35
C VAL A 176 -6.65 7.01 -19.61
N ARG A 177 -7.86 7.58 -19.60
CA ARG A 177 -9.01 7.03 -18.87
C ARG A 177 -10.26 6.94 -19.72
N TRP A 178 -10.96 5.82 -19.63
CA TRP A 178 -12.23 5.59 -20.31
C TRP A 178 -13.14 4.66 -19.49
N LYS A 179 -14.38 4.53 -19.94
CA LYS A 179 -15.33 3.52 -19.44
C LYS A 179 -15.46 2.38 -20.43
N VAL A 180 -15.57 1.15 -19.95
CA VAL A 180 -15.76 -0.04 -20.78
C VAL A 180 -17.24 -0.44 -20.81
N PRO A 181 -17.93 -0.35 -21.96
CA PRO A 181 -19.28 -0.87 -22.10
C PRO A 181 -19.26 -2.40 -22.30
N PRO A 182 -20.30 -3.14 -21.85
CA PRO A 182 -21.46 -2.69 -21.07
C PRO A 182 -21.24 -2.75 -19.55
N SER A 183 -20.04 -3.13 -19.10
CA SER A 183 -19.75 -3.36 -17.67
C SER A 183 -19.73 -2.08 -16.84
N ASP A 184 -19.62 -0.91 -17.49
CA ASP A 184 -19.49 0.41 -16.87
C ASP A 184 -18.27 0.53 -15.93
N LEU A 185 -17.29 -0.36 -16.10
CA LEU A 185 -16.02 -0.30 -15.37
C LEU A 185 -15.18 0.85 -15.89
N TRP A 186 -14.54 1.54 -14.97
CA TRP A 186 -13.48 2.48 -15.28
C TRP A 186 -12.20 1.74 -15.59
N VAL A 187 -11.50 2.20 -16.63
CA VAL A 187 -10.11 1.79 -16.90
C VAL A 187 -9.27 3.04 -17.01
N GLN A 188 -8.16 3.08 -16.28
CA GLN A 188 -7.16 4.14 -16.35
C GLN A 188 -5.79 3.52 -16.57
N VAL A 189 -5.06 3.99 -17.57
CA VAL A 189 -3.63 3.74 -17.72
C VAL A 189 -2.89 4.98 -17.28
N THR A 190 -1.91 4.85 -16.40
CA THR A 190 -1.02 5.96 -16.01
C THR A 190 0.43 5.60 -16.29
N SER A 191 1.22 6.59 -16.69
CA SER A 191 2.65 6.47 -16.82
C SER A 191 3.37 7.67 -16.20
N PHE A 192 4.46 7.36 -15.52
CA PHE A 192 5.42 8.32 -14.98
C PHE A 192 6.80 7.89 -15.48
N GLY A 193 7.50 8.75 -16.21
CA GLY A 193 8.85 8.46 -16.72
C GLY A 193 9.03 8.82 -18.18
N GLY A 194 9.84 8.04 -18.91
CA GLY A 194 10.24 8.35 -20.29
C GLY A 194 9.24 7.99 -21.38
N HIS A 195 8.08 7.39 -21.04
CA HIS A 195 7.13 6.91 -22.04
C HIS A 195 6.43 8.04 -22.79
N THR A 196 6.25 7.83 -24.10
CA THR A 196 5.50 8.74 -24.96
C THR A 196 4.00 8.48 -24.90
N GLU A 197 3.20 9.50 -25.24
CA GLU A 197 1.74 9.35 -25.32
C GLU A 197 1.31 8.23 -26.27
N ALA A 198 2.03 8.07 -27.38
CA ALA A 198 1.77 7.02 -28.35
C ALA A 198 1.97 5.62 -27.76
N GLU A 199 2.97 5.43 -26.89
CA GLU A 199 3.22 4.16 -26.20
C GLU A 199 2.15 3.90 -25.14
N VAL A 200 1.79 4.90 -24.34
CA VAL A 200 0.72 4.77 -23.33
C VAL A 200 -0.63 4.46 -23.97
N LEU A 201 -0.98 5.13 -25.08
CA LEU A 201 -2.18 4.82 -25.85
C LEU A 201 -2.12 3.44 -26.52
N ARG A 202 -0.95 2.99 -26.97
CA ARG A 202 -0.78 1.63 -27.52
C ARG A 202 -1.00 0.57 -26.44
N PHE A 203 -0.46 0.79 -25.24
CA PHE A 203 -0.70 -0.09 -24.10
C PHE A 203 -2.18 -0.10 -23.72
N ALA A 204 -2.83 1.07 -23.61
CA ALA A 204 -4.25 1.20 -23.32
C ALA A 204 -5.14 0.43 -24.32
N ARG A 205 -4.90 0.60 -25.62
CA ARG A 205 -5.59 -0.18 -26.67
C ARG A 205 -5.34 -1.68 -26.58
N GLY A 206 -4.18 -2.06 -26.03
CA GLY A 206 -3.78 -3.44 -25.85
C GLY A 206 -4.38 -4.13 -24.65
N LEU A 207 -5.10 -3.42 -23.76
CA LEU A 207 -5.79 -3.98 -22.58
C LEU A 207 -7.15 -4.59 -22.92
N ASP A 208 -7.70 -4.34 -24.10
CA ASP A 208 -9.00 -4.85 -24.50
C ASP A 208 -8.96 -6.36 -24.82
N GLY A 209 -9.52 -7.17 -23.91
CA GLY A 209 -10.32 -8.33 -24.29
C GLY A 209 -9.60 -9.57 -24.84
N GLY A 210 -8.29 -9.69 -24.67
CA GLY A 210 -7.68 -11.02 -24.76
C GLY A 210 -8.31 -11.96 -23.73
N THR A 211 -8.58 -13.21 -24.09
CA THR A 211 -8.98 -14.22 -23.08
C THR A 211 -7.81 -14.45 -22.13
N GLY A 212 -7.86 -13.85 -20.95
CA GLY A 212 -6.85 -14.09 -19.93
C GLY A 212 -6.86 -13.06 -18.82
N SER A 213 -6.28 -13.45 -17.70
CA SER A 213 -5.94 -12.58 -16.59
C SER A 213 -4.43 -12.56 -16.41
N VAL A 214 -3.93 -11.55 -15.71
CA VAL A 214 -2.56 -11.55 -15.20
C VAL A 214 -2.62 -11.94 -13.73
N ALA A 215 -2.01 -13.07 -13.37
CA ALA A 215 -1.82 -13.41 -11.97
C ALA A 215 -0.69 -12.53 -11.39
N GLY A 216 -0.86 -12.06 -10.16
CA GLY A 216 0.19 -11.35 -9.44
C GLY A 216 1.45 -12.21 -9.34
N THR A 217 2.59 -11.62 -9.71
CA THR A 217 3.89 -12.30 -9.61
C THR A 217 4.54 -12.14 -8.23
N SER A 218 3.97 -11.29 -7.38
CA SER A 218 4.45 -10.97 -6.04
C SER A 218 3.31 -11.20 -5.03
N PRO A 219 3.06 -12.46 -4.61
CA PRO A 219 2.13 -12.72 -3.52
C PRO A 219 2.61 -12.01 -2.24
N ALA A 220 1.68 -11.75 -1.32
CA ALA A 220 2.07 -11.28 0.00
C ALA A 220 3.11 -12.25 0.61
N PRO A 221 4.13 -11.75 1.34
CA PRO A 221 5.22 -12.59 1.85
C PRO A 221 4.76 -13.38 3.08
N PHE A 222 3.45 -13.54 3.26
CA PHE A 222 2.84 -14.23 4.37
C PHE A 222 1.49 -14.83 3.99
N THR A 223 1.02 -15.78 4.80
CA THR A 223 -0.29 -16.42 4.67
C THR A 223 -1.06 -16.37 5.98
N PHE A 224 -2.38 -16.27 5.89
CA PHE A 224 -3.27 -16.33 7.03
C PHE A 224 -3.76 -17.76 7.22
N SER A 225 -3.69 -18.28 8.44
CA SER A 225 -4.38 -19.53 8.83
C SER A 225 -5.70 -19.28 9.55
N VAL A 226 -5.92 -18.03 10.00
CA VAL A 226 -7.09 -17.55 10.73
C VAL A 226 -7.30 -16.07 10.42
N TRP A 227 -8.53 -15.63 10.23
CA TRP A 227 -8.87 -14.21 10.00
C TRP A 227 -10.27 -13.88 10.54
N PRO A 228 -10.57 -12.59 10.83
CA PRO A 228 -11.85 -12.22 11.39
C PRO A 228 -12.99 -12.54 10.41
N PRO A 229 -14.15 -13.02 10.89
CA PRO A 229 -15.26 -13.35 10.01
C PRO A 229 -15.79 -12.10 9.29
N ARG A 230 -16.33 -12.32 8.08
CA ARG A 230 -16.97 -11.27 7.25
C ARG A 230 -16.02 -10.14 6.82
N MET A 231 -14.71 -10.34 6.94
CA MET A 231 -13.73 -9.46 6.33
C MET A 231 -13.36 -9.94 4.93
N THR A 232 -13.05 -8.98 4.06
CA THR A 232 -12.58 -9.17 2.69
C THR A 232 -11.30 -8.36 2.49
N THR A 233 -10.55 -8.68 1.44
CA THR A 233 -9.37 -7.88 1.06
C THR A 233 -9.83 -6.50 0.58
N GLN A 234 -9.36 -5.46 1.25
CA GLN A 234 -9.43 -4.08 0.79
C GLN A 234 -8.19 -3.75 -0.03
N HIS A 235 -7.03 -4.01 0.55
CA HIS A 235 -5.76 -3.64 -0.04
C HIS A 235 -4.85 -4.85 -0.10
N GLN A 236 -4.16 -5.01 -1.22
CA GLN A 236 -3.08 -5.96 -1.35
C GLN A 236 -1.93 -5.39 -2.18
N SER A 237 -0.72 -5.52 -1.65
CA SER A 237 0.56 -5.23 -2.29
C SER A 237 1.59 -6.32 -1.96
N PRO A 238 2.81 -6.27 -2.54
CA PRO A 238 3.87 -7.22 -2.23
C PRO A 238 4.36 -7.20 -0.78
N THR A 239 3.96 -6.20 0.02
CA THR A 239 4.40 -6.06 1.42
C THR A 239 3.24 -5.94 2.39
N GLN A 240 2.04 -5.61 1.91
CA GLN A 240 0.90 -5.26 2.75
C GLN A 240 -0.38 -5.96 2.30
N VAL A 241 -1.19 -6.39 3.28
CA VAL A 241 -2.57 -6.83 3.06
C VAL A 241 -3.45 -6.18 4.10
N CYS A 242 -4.55 -5.55 3.70
CA CYS A 242 -5.55 -4.99 4.62
C CYS A 242 -6.91 -5.64 4.42
N LEU A 243 -7.54 -5.98 5.54
CA LEU A 243 -8.85 -6.62 5.61
C LEU A 243 -9.88 -5.66 6.16
N VAL A 244 -11.05 -5.59 5.53
CA VAL A 244 -12.17 -4.73 5.95
C VAL A 244 -13.50 -5.45 5.89
N GLY A 245 -14.52 -4.92 6.56
CA GLY A 245 -15.91 -5.32 6.33
C GLY A 245 -16.37 -5.02 4.90
N GLN A 246 -17.40 -5.74 4.43
CA GLN A 246 -17.87 -5.62 3.04
C GLN A 246 -18.27 -4.18 2.64
N GLU A 247 -18.83 -3.40 3.56
CA GLU A 247 -19.27 -2.02 3.27
C GLU A 247 -18.08 -1.08 2.99
N GLN A 248 -16.96 -1.29 3.68
CA GLN A 248 -15.73 -0.48 3.55
C GLN A 248 -14.85 -0.91 2.36
N GLN A 249 -15.15 -2.04 1.70
CA GLN A 249 -14.43 -2.46 0.49
C GLN A 249 -14.58 -1.44 -0.67
N LEU A 250 -15.60 -0.57 -0.58
CA LEU A 250 -15.79 0.57 -1.47
C LEU A 250 -14.75 1.70 -1.26
N GLN A 251 -13.85 1.61 -0.30
CA GLN A 251 -12.78 2.60 -0.17
C GLN A 251 -11.50 2.04 -0.79
N ARG A 252 -10.79 2.88 -1.54
CA ARG A 252 -9.50 2.54 -2.15
C ARG A 252 -8.36 2.58 -1.11
N GLN A 253 -8.52 3.36 -0.05
CA GLN A 253 -7.50 3.56 0.99
C GLN A 253 -7.48 2.41 2.01
N PRO A 254 -6.29 2.00 2.50
CA PRO A 254 -6.14 0.95 3.49
C PRO A 254 -6.52 1.47 4.89
N GLU A 255 -7.77 1.26 5.30
CA GLU A 255 -8.30 1.70 6.62
C GLU A 255 -8.67 0.50 7.52
N GLY A 256 -8.31 -0.71 7.11
CA GLY A 256 -8.68 -1.97 7.76
C GLY A 256 -7.69 -2.56 8.76
N LEU A 257 -7.90 -3.83 9.07
CA LEU A 257 -6.91 -4.67 9.76
C LEU A 257 -5.79 -4.98 8.76
N CYS A 258 -4.70 -4.25 8.86
CA CYS A 258 -3.56 -4.31 7.97
C CYS A 258 -2.43 -5.16 8.55
N VAL A 259 -1.80 -5.96 7.69
CA VAL A 259 -0.55 -6.67 7.96
C VAL A 259 0.48 -6.19 6.97
N LEU A 260 1.62 -5.71 7.47
CA LEU A 260 2.72 -5.15 6.69
C LEU A 260 4.02 -5.83 7.11
N VAL A 261 4.89 -6.13 6.14
CA VAL A 261 6.28 -6.52 6.40
C VAL A 261 7.23 -5.40 5.99
N THR A 262 8.08 -4.97 6.91
CA THR A 262 9.09 -3.91 6.68
C THR A 262 10.51 -4.40 6.97
N GLU A 263 11.50 -3.78 6.35
CA GLU A 263 12.94 -4.01 6.61
C GLU A 263 13.45 -3.02 7.65
N GLU A 264 13.08 -3.25 8.91
CA GLU A 264 13.51 -2.44 10.05
C GLU A 264 13.93 -3.35 11.21
N PRO A 265 14.90 -2.92 12.05
CA PRO A 265 15.25 -3.68 13.25
C PRO A 265 14.13 -3.58 14.30
N PHE A 266 13.88 -4.68 15.02
CA PHE A 266 12.97 -4.65 16.15
C PHE A 266 13.54 -3.80 17.29
N ALA A 267 12.81 -2.74 17.62
CA ALA A 267 13.15 -1.80 18.68
C ALA A 267 11.91 -1.56 19.54
N PRO A 268 11.65 -2.42 20.54
CA PRO A 268 10.45 -2.30 21.34
C PRO A 268 10.47 -1.02 22.17
N GLY A 269 9.34 -0.33 22.21
CA GLY A 269 9.11 0.85 23.03
C GLY A 269 9.10 0.55 24.53
N THR A 270 8.85 1.60 25.32
CA THR A 270 8.71 1.52 26.78
C THR A 270 7.27 1.34 27.22
N ASP A 271 6.31 1.71 26.39
CA ASP A 271 4.91 1.90 26.78
C ASP A 271 3.99 0.77 26.28
N GLY A 272 4.52 -0.14 25.44
CA GLY A 272 3.80 -1.30 24.92
C GLY A 272 3.94 -2.56 25.78
N GLU A 273 2.96 -3.45 25.67
CA GLU A 273 3.02 -4.77 26.27
C GLU A 273 4.04 -5.64 25.51
N ARG A 274 5.13 -6.00 26.17
CA ARG A 274 6.12 -6.95 25.62
C ARG A 274 5.68 -8.38 25.85
N LEU A 275 5.66 -9.17 24.78
CA LEU A 275 5.24 -10.57 24.80
C LEU A 275 6.02 -11.42 23.80
N THR A 276 5.81 -12.73 23.85
CA THR A 276 6.35 -13.67 22.88
C THR A 276 5.22 -14.27 22.07
N LEU A 277 5.27 -14.13 20.74
CA LEU A 277 4.29 -14.67 19.80
C LEU A 277 4.95 -15.69 18.89
N ALA A 278 4.47 -16.95 18.93
CA ALA A 278 5.04 -18.05 18.15
C ALA A 278 6.58 -18.20 18.31
N GLY A 279 7.11 -17.91 19.51
CA GLY A 279 8.54 -17.97 19.82
C GLY A 279 9.36 -16.75 19.40
N ARG A 280 8.71 -15.67 18.92
CA ARG A 280 9.34 -14.41 18.50
C ARG A 280 8.98 -13.29 19.47
N ASP A 281 9.89 -12.34 19.64
CA ASP A 281 9.63 -11.15 20.44
C ASP A 281 8.60 -10.26 19.73
N ALA A 282 7.68 -9.71 20.51
CA ALA A 282 6.61 -8.86 20.01
C ALA A 282 6.25 -7.76 21.00
N GLU A 283 5.71 -6.67 20.48
CA GLU A 283 5.19 -5.56 21.26
C GLU A 283 3.76 -5.23 20.82
N LEU A 284 2.84 -5.17 21.78
CA LEU A 284 1.42 -4.88 21.58
C LEU A 284 1.05 -3.55 22.22
N HIS A 285 0.42 -2.68 21.43
CA HIS A 285 -0.24 -1.45 21.88
C HIS A 285 -1.72 -1.54 21.53
N LEU A 286 -2.53 -2.09 22.45
CA LEU A 286 -3.95 -2.35 22.18
C LEU A 286 -4.74 -1.05 21.92
N ASP A 287 -4.49 -0.02 22.73
CA ASP A 287 -5.18 1.28 22.62
C ASP A 287 -4.80 2.05 21.35
N ALA A 288 -3.61 1.80 20.81
CA ALA A 288 -3.14 2.38 19.55
C ALA A 288 -3.44 1.49 18.34
N GLY A 289 -4.03 0.31 18.56
CA GLY A 289 -4.34 -0.64 17.50
C GLY A 289 -3.11 -1.16 16.75
N SER A 290 -2.03 -1.50 17.45
CA SER A 290 -0.83 -2.02 16.79
C SER A 290 -0.18 -3.19 17.52
N LEU A 291 0.36 -4.13 16.74
CA LEU A 291 1.22 -5.22 17.18
C LEU A 291 2.41 -5.30 16.23
N THR A 292 3.62 -5.34 16.77
CA THR A 292 4.85 -5.58 15.99
C THR A 292 5.50 -6.88 16.44
N VAL A 293 6.03 -7.66 15.49
CA VAL A 293 6.67 -8.96 15.73
C VAL A 293 8.03 -8.98 15.03
N ASP A 294 9.07 -9.33 15.78
CA ASP A 294 10.42 -9.50 15.23
C ASP A 294 10.46 -10.73 14.32
N LEU A 295 10.68 -10.53 13.02
CA LEU A 295 10.84 -11.64 12.09
C LEU A 295 12.28 -12.17 12.02
N GLY A 296 13.23 -11.49 12.67
CA GLY A 296 14.66 -11.70 12.53
C GLY A 296 15.22 -11.03 11.27
N ALA A 297 16.55 -11.01 11.16
CA ALA A 297 17.29 -10.46 10.01
C ALA A 297 16.94 -9.00 9.66
N GLY A 298 16.53 -8.20 10.65
CA GLY A 298 16.13 -6.81 10.43
C GLY A 298 14.82 -6.66 9.68
N ARG A 299 13.86 -7.58 9.90
CA ARG A 299 12.51 -7.53 9.33
C ARG A 299 11.47 -7.53 10.44
N LEU A 300 10.38 -6.79 10.25
CA LEU A 300 9.24 -6.73 11.16
C LEU A 300 7.96 -7.14 10.46
N LEU A 301 7.09 -7.81 11.20
CA LEU A 301 5.68 -7.92 10.85
C LEU A 301 4.90 -6.96 11.73
N SER A 302 4.18 -6.03 11.11
CA SER A 302 3.30 -5.09 11.80
C SER A 302 1.86 -5.44 11.49
N VAL A 303 1.04 -5.59 12.52
CA VAL A 303 -0.41 -5.66 12.43
C VAL A 303 -0.96 -4.36 12.97
N THR A 304 -1.72 -3.61 12.17
CA THR A 304 -2.33 -2.34 12.56
C THR A 304 -3.83 -2.34 12.29
N TRP A 305 -4.61 -1.71 13.14
CA TRP A 305 -6.04 -1.50 12.96
C TRP A 305 -6.46 -0.24 13.71
N ASP A 306 -7.63 0.29 13.39
CA ASP A 306 -8.26 1.33 14.19
C ASP A 306 -9.15 0.68 15.27
N PRO A 307 -8.84 0.83 16.57
CA PRO A 307 -9.60 0.22 17.66
C PRO A 307 -11.06 0.69 17.75
N GLU A 308 -11.38 1.88 17.24
CA GLU A 308 -12.74 2.43 17.27
C GLU A 308 -13.63 1.74 16.23
N THR A 309 -13.08 1.41 15.06
CA THR A 309 -13.82 0.78 13.96
C THR A 309 -13.72 -0.75 13.98
N ILE A 310 -12.59 -1.30 14.44
CA ILE A 310 -12.34 -2.74 14.55
C ILE A 310 -11.98 -3.06 16.01
N PRO A 311 -12.98 -3.27 16.89
CA PRO A 311 -12.75 -3.53 18.31
C PRO A 311 -12.22 -4.95 18.53
N LEU A 312 -10.91 -5.13 18.40
CA LEU A 312 -10.23 -6.41 18.68
C LEU A 312 -9.84 -6.49 20.16
N SER A 313 -10.14 -7.61 20.81
CA SER A 313 -9.55 -7.89 22.12
C SER A 313 -8.09 -8.29 21.98
N ARG A 314 -7.32 -8.21 23.06
CA ARG A 314 -5.95 -8.74 23.12
C ARG A 314 -5.86 -10.18 22.59
N ASN A 315 -6.81 -11.04 22.95
CA ASN A 315 -6.80 -12.44 22.52
C ASN A 315 -7.08 -12.59 21.02
N ASP A 316 -7.90 -11.71 20.44
CA ASP A 316 -8.20 -11.71 19.00
C ASP A 316 -6.96 -11.31 18.20
N VAL A 317 -6.27 -10.25 18.62
CA VAL A 317 -5.03 -9.79 17.97
C VAL A 317 -3.95 -10.87 18.01
N LEU A 318 -3.71 -11.46 19.20
CA LEU A 318 -2.71 -12.52 19.35
C LEU A 318 -3.07 -13.78 18.58
N ARG A 319 -4.38 -14.12 18.47
CA ARG A 319 -4.86 -15.23 17.66
C ARG A 319 -4.62 -14.97 16.18
N PHE A 320 -5.03 -13.81 15.69
CA PHE A 320 -4.84 -13.41 14.30
C PHE A 320 -3.36 -13.44 13.92
N ALA A 321 -2.53 -12.72 14.67
CA ALA A 321 -1.11 -12.62 14.40
C ALA A 321 -0.38 -13.96 14.56
N GLY A 322 -0.77 -14.77 15.56
CA GLY A 322 -0.24 -16.13 15.72
C GLY A 322 -0.60 -17.08 14.58
N GLY A 323 -1.64 -16.75 13.81
CA GLY A 323 -2.01 -17.47 12.59
C GLY A 323 -1.35 -16.96 11.32
N ILE A 324 -0.47 -15.95 11.38
CA ILE A 324 0.26 -15.45 10.21
C ILE A 324 1.57 -16.23 10.06
N THR A 325 1.80 -16.80 8.88
CA THR A 325 3.06 -17.48 8.53
C THR A 325 3.81 -16.66 7.50
N TYR A 326 5.03 -16.23 7.82
CA TYR A 326 5.91 -15.47 6.92
C TYR A 326 6.78 -16.42 6.06
N HIS A 327 6.90 -16.11 4.77
CA HIS A 327 7.67 -16.85 3.76
C HIS A 327 8.79 -15.93 3.24
N GLY A 328 9.96 -15.94 3.88
CA GLY A 328 11.07 -15.04 3.52
C GLY A 328 12.43 -15.69 3.45
#